data_AF-A0A945WM33-F1
#
_entry.id   AF-A0A945WM33-F1
#
_cell.length_a   1.000
_cell.length_b   1.000
_cell.length_c   1.000
_cell.angle_alpha   90.00
_cell.angle_beta   90.00
_cell.angle_gamma   90.00
#
_symmetry.space_group_name_H-M   'P 1'
#
loop_
_entity.id
_entity.type
_entity.pdbx_description
1 polymer ?
#
loop_
_entity_poly.entity_id
_entity_poly.type
_entity_poly.pdbx_seq_one_letter_code
_entity_poly.pdbx_strand_id
1 'polypeptide(L)' 'MKPITVFILGILIILSVSACTEVRAWERGYLAQPEMAWKPDPLESALNDHIFFSKEASSGGNSAAGGGCGCN' A
#
# COMPACT_ATOMS: atom_id res chain seq x y z
N MET A 1 0.42 41.38 -7.72
CA MET A 1 0.88 40.14 -8.40
C MET A 1 0.84 38.88 -7.52
N LYS A 2 0.38 38.92 -6.27
CA LYS A 2 0.30 37.75 -5.37
C LYS A 2 -1.12 37.18 -5.09
N PRO A 3 -2.25 37.89 -5.33
CA PRO A 3 -3.56 37.36 -4.93
C PRO A 3 -4.06 36.26 -5.87
N ILE A 4 -3.76 36.36 -7.17
CA ILE A 4 -4.14 35.36 -8.18
C ILE A 4 -3.43 34.03 -7.90
N THR A 5 -2.14 34.06 -7.57
CA THR A 5 -1.37 32.85 -7.25
C THR A 5 -1.87 32.15 -5.99
N VAL A 6 -2.26 32.92 -4.96
CA VAL A 6 -2.87 32.38 -3.73
C VAL A 6 -4.23 31.75 -4.02
N PHE A 7 -5.04 32.38 -4.88
CA PHE A 7 -6.33 31.82 -5.29
C PHE A 7 -6.17 30.50 -6.05
N ILE A 8 -5.20 30.42 -6.97
CA ILE A 8 -4.89 29.20 -7.73
C ILE A 8 -4.44 28.07 -6.79
N LEU A 9 -3.55 28.36 -5.83
CA LEU A 9 -3.13 27.39 -4.82
C LEU A 9 -4.29 26.91 -3.95
N GLY A 10 -5.18 27.82 -3.53
CA GLY A 10 -6.37 27.46 -2.76
C GLY A 10 -7.31 26.51 -3.53
N ILE A 11 -7.54 26.78 -4.81
CA ILE A 11 -8.35 25.92 -5.68
C ILE A 11 -7.72 24.53 -5.85
N LEU A 12 -6.41 24.45 -6.05
CA LEU A 12 -5.69 23.19 -6.22
C LEU A 12 -5.81 22.28 -4.97
N ILE A 13 -5.73 22.87 -3.78
CA ILE A 13 -5.87 22.16 -2.51
C ILE A 13 -7.30 21.59 -2.36
N ILE A 14 -8.33 22.39 -2.69
CA ILE A 14 -9.73 21.95 -2.58
C ILE A 14 -10.03 20.77 -3.52
N LEU A 15 -9.52 20.82 -4.76
CA LEU A 15 -9.68 19.73 -5.74
C LEU A 15 -9.00 18.43 -5.31
N SER A 16 -7.90 18.52 -4.56
CA SER A 16 -7.15 17.35 -4.10
C SER A 16 -7.90 16.53 -3.04
N VAL A 17 -8.75 17.18 -2.23
CA VAL A 17 -9.51 16.52 -1.16
C VAL A 17 -10.77 15.82 -1.69
N SER A 18 -11.30 16.24 -2.85
CA SER A 18 -12.48 15.62 -3.46
C SER A 18 -12.25 14.25 -4.11
N ALA A 19 -11.02 13.75 -4.17
CA ALA A 19 -10.70 12.47 -4.82
C ALA A 19 -10.98 11.23 -3.96
N CYS A 20 -11.22 11.39 -2.66
CA CYS A 20 -11.56 10.27 -1.78
C CYS A 20 -13.05 9.92 -1.91
N THR A 21 -13.35 8.81 -2.60
CA THR A 21 -14.70 8.22 -2.62
C THR A 21 -14.77 7.00 -1.69
N GLU A 22 -15.90 6.85 -1.02
CA GLU A 22 -16.21 5.61 -0.30
C GLU A 22 -16.44 4.47 -1.31
N VAL A 23 -15.84 3.31 -1.06
CA VAL A 23 -16.09 2.07 -1.83
C VAL A 23 -16.89 1.13 -0.95
N ARG A 24 -18.10 0.80 -1.39
CA ARG A 24 -19.00 -0.07 -0.62
C ARG A 24 -18.48 -1.51 -0.62
N ALA A 25 -18.81 -2.27 0.41
CA ALA A 25 -18.25 -3.61 0.59
C ALA A 25 -18.51 -4.56 -0.60
N TRP A 26 -19.67 -4.46 -1.25
CA TRP A 26 -20.05 -5.28 -2.40
C TRP A 26 -19.43 -4.81 -3.72
N GLU A 27 -19.00 -3.55 -3.83
CA GLU A 27 -18.33 -3.03 -5.04
C GLU A 27 -16.92 -3.60 -5.17
N ARG A 28 -16.31 -3.99 -4.05
CA ARG A 28 -15.00 -4.66 -4.03
C ARG A 28 -14.97 -5.95 -4.86
N GLY A 29 -16.10 -6.63 -5.04
CA GLY A 29 -16.17 -7.83 -5.89
C GLY A 29 -15.82 -7.57 -7.36
N TYR A 30 -16.08 -6.35 -7.86
CA TYR A 30 -15.77 -5.95 -9.24
C TYR A 30 -14.54 -5.03 -9.33
N LEU A 31 -14.27 -4.26 -8.27
CA LEU A 31 -13.19 -3.27 -8.24
C LEU A 31 -11.84 -3.85 -7.81
N ALA A 32 -11.82 -4.91 -6.99
CA ALA A 32 -10.58 -5.54 -6.52
C ALA A 32 -10.07 -6.53 -7.56
N GLN A 33 -9.23 -6.05 -8.48
CA GLN A 33 -8.61 -6.89 -9.49
C GLN A 33 -7.58 -7.84 -8.84
N PRO A 34 -7.36 -9.05 -9.39
CA PRO A 34 -6.44 -10.04 -8.82
C PRO A 34 -5.02 -9.50 -8.58
N GLU A 35 -4.54 -8.61 -9.44
CA GLU A 35 -3.20 -8.03 -9.39
C GLU A 35 -3.03 -7.01 -8.25
N MET A 36 -4.15 -6.54 -7.67
CA MET A 36 -4.15 -5.65 -6.49
C MET A 36 -4.05 -6.42 -5.17
N ALA A 37 -4.06 -7.75 -5.22
CA ALA A 37 -3.89 -8.57 -4.02
C ALA A 37 -2.49 -8.37 -3.42
N TRP A 38 -2.38 -8.47 -2.10
CA TRP A 38 -1.09 -8.38 -1.40
C TRP A 38 -0.09 -9.47 -1.80
N LYS A 39 -0.60 -10.64 -2.21
CA LYS A 39 0.16 -11.79 -2.66
C LYS A 39 -0.52 -12.35 -3.92
N PRO A 40 -0.34 -11.70 -5.08
CA PRO A 40 -1.01 -12.11 -6.31
C PRO A 40 -0.46 -13.44 -6.84
N ASP A 41 0.84 -13.69 -6.62
CA ASP A 41 1.49 -14.99 -6.85
C ASP A 41 1.96 -15.59 -5.50
N PRO A 42 1.36 -16.70 -5.05
CA PRO A 42 1.73 -17.34 -3.79
C PRO A 42 3.11 -18.01 -3.84
N LEU A 43 3.55 -18.50 -5.00
CA LEU A 43 4.85 -19.15 -5.15
C LEU A 43 5.98 -18.13 -5.08
N GLU A 44 5.82 -17.01 -5.80
CA GLU A 44 6.77 -15.90 -5.73
C GLU A 44 6.82 -15.32 -4.30
N SER A 45 5.65 -15.12 -3.67
CA SER A 45 5.63 -14.63 -2.29
C SER A 45 6.31 -15.59 -1.32
N ALA A 46 6.14 -16.90 -1.45
CA ALA A 46 6.79 -17.88 -0.58
C ALA A 46 8.32 -17.90 -0.80
N LEU A 47 8.77 -17.75 -2.05
CA LEU A 47 10.20 -17.64 -2.35
C LEU A 47 10.81 -16.38 -1.73
N ASN A 48 10.15 -15.23 -1.89
CA ASN A 48 10.60 -13.96 -1.30
C ASN A 48 10.63 -14.02 0.22
N ASP A 49 9.60 -14.62 0.84
CA ASP A 49 9.57 -14.84 2.29
C ASP A 49 10.75 -15.72 2.73
N HIS A 50 11.06 -16.81 2.03
CA HIS A 50 12.20 -17.68 2.35
C HIS A 50 13.56 -16.96 2.24
N ILE A 51 13.75 -16.15 1.19
CA ILE A 51 14.96 -15.35 1.00
C ILE A 51 15.09 -14.32 2.14
N PHE A 52 13.99 -13.62 2.45
CA PHE A 52 13.93 -12.65 3.52
C PHE A 52 14.28 -13.29 4.87
N PHE A 53 13.68 -14.43 5.19
CA PHE A 53 13.98 -15.13 6.45
C PHE A 53 15.45 -15.55 6.56
N SER A 54 16.04 -15.96 5.45
CA SER A 54 17.43 -16.42 5.41
C SER A 54 18.45 -15.29 5.57
N LYS A 55 18.09 -14.05 5.22
CA LYS A 55 19.05 -12.93 5.14
C LYS A 55 18.76 -11.82 6.13
N GLU A 56 17.49 -11.58 6.43
CA GLU A 56 17.00 -10.33 7.00
C GLU A 56 15.89 -10.55 8.04
N ALA A 57 15.62 -11.78 8.49
CA ALA A 57 14.57 -12.06 9.49
C ALA A 57 14.67 -11.25 10.79
N SER A 58 15.87 -10.79 11.16
CA SER A 58 16.11 -9.98 12.35
C SER A 58 15.68 -8.52 12.22
N SER A 59 15.54 -7.99 11.00
CA SER A 59 15.09 -6.62 10.75
C SER A 59 13.56 -6.47 10.73
N GLY A 60 12.85 -7.60 10.71
CA GLY A 60 11.40 -7.66 10.68
C GLY A 60 10.80 -7.64 9.27
N GLY A 61 9.74 -8.42 9.07
CA GLY A 61 9.14 -8.71 7.76
C GLY A 61 7.73 -8.17 7.55
N ASN A 62 7.14 -8.48 6.39
CA ASN A 62 5.85 -7.99 5.89
C ASN A 62 4.60 -8.41 6.69
N SER A 63 4.75 -8.93 7.91
CA SER A 63 3.64 -9.38 8.77
C SER A 63 3.56 -8.52 10.01
N ALA A 64 2.35 -8.26 10.53
CA ALA A 64 2.12 -7.46 11.75
C ALA A 64 2.81 -8.00 13.03
N ALA A 65 3.39 -9.21 12.96
CA ALA A 65 4.17 -9.85 14.02
C ALA A 65 5.61 -10.24 13.57
N GLY A 66 6.07 -9.75 12.42
CA GLY A 66 7.34 -10.15 11.82
C GLY A 66 8.47 -9.26 12.31
N GLY A 67 9.10 -9.63 13.42
CA GLY A 67 10.33 -9.05 13.95
C GLY A 67 11.01 -10.10 14.82
N GLY A 68 11.57 -11.13 14.19
CA GLY A 68 12.22 -12.25 14.90
C GLY A 68 13.66 -11.91 15.27
N CYS A 69 14.36 -12.81 15.99
CA CYS A 69 15.80 -12.66 16.24
C CYS A 69 16.68 -13.10 15.04
N GLY A 70 16.08 -13.43 13.89
CA GLY A 70 16.80 -13.86 12.70
C GLY A 70 17.31 -15.30 12.69
N CYS A 71 16.94 -16.12 13.67
CA CYS A 71 17.34 -17.53 13.71
C CYS A 71 16.21 -18.39 13.13
N ASN A 72 16.51 -19.08 12.02
CA ASN A 72 15.65 -20.09 11.37
C ASN A 72 15.42 -21.28 12.32
#